data_AF-A0A541AXM7-F1
#
_entry.id   AF-A0A541AXM7-F1
#
_cell.length_a   1.000
_cell.length_b   1.000
_cell.length_c   1.000
_cell.angle_alpha   90.00
_cell.angle_beta   90.00
_cell.angle_gamma   90.00
#
_symmetry.space_group_name_H-M   'P 1'
#
loop_
_entity.id
_entity.type
_entity.pdbx_description
1 polymer ?
#
loop_
_entity_poly.entity_id
_entity_poly.type
_entity_poly.pdbx_seq_one_letter_code
_entity_poly.pdbx_strand_id
1 'polypeptide(L)'
;MQTYKIHVLVGFTDGEGSFNLRFIKRATGRNQIDVRFRLTQHIRDLNLLTLITEYLGCGKIYMMSLANSLEVFSYSVIRTKIAPFFTKYPLETEKAKDFIYFSQGVEIVQIVEIVEIVKIEII
;
A
#
# COMPACT_ATOMS: atom_id res chain seq x y z
N MET A 1 -0.56 -21.79 -13.69
CA MET A 1 -0.84 -21.54 -12.25
C MET A 1 -0.56 -20.10 -11.79
N GLN A 2 0.32 -19.30 -12.39
CA GLN A 2 0.59 -17.95 -11.86
C GLN A 2 -0.57 -16.95 -12.06
N THR A 3 -1.31 -17.06 -13.17
CA THR A 3 -2.31 -16.05 -13.60
C THR A 3 -3.54 -15.97 -12.69
N TYR A 4 -4.05 -17.10 -12.17
CA TYR A 4 -5.25 -17.07 -11.33
C TYR A 4 -5.03 -16.31 -10.01
N LYS A 5 -3.82 -16.38 -9.44
CA LYS A 5 -3.47 -15.67 -8.19
C LYS A 5 -3.53 -14.15 -8.37
N ILE A 6 -3.23 -13.65 -9.58
CA ILE A 6 -3.31 -12.23 -9.91
C ILE A 6 -4.77 -11.78 -9.82
N HIS A 7 -5.68 -12.43 -10.55
CA HIS A 7 -7.10 -12.07 -10.55
C HIS A 7 -7.73 -12.21 -9.16
N VAL A 8 -7.35 -13.23 -8.39
CA VAL A 8 -7.79 -13.38 -6.99
C VAL A 8 -7.33 -12.20 -6.14
N LEU A 9 -6.06 -11.79 -6.23
CA LEU A 9 -5.57 -10.64 -5.45
C LEU A 9 -6.22 -9.32 -5.90
N VAL A 10 -6.36 -9.10 -7.20
CA VAL A 10 -7.02 -7.91 -7.77
C VAL A 10 -8.47 -7.85 -7.29
N GLY A 11 -9.27 -8.90 -7.51
CA GLY A 11 -10.67 -8.94 -7.10
C GLY A 11 -10.86 -8.86 -5.58
N PHE A 12 -9.98 -9.47 -4.80
CA PHE A 12 -10.03 -9.36 -3.34
C PHE A 12 -9.67 -7.95 -2.88
N THR A 13 -8.72 -7.29 -3.55
CA THR A 13 -8.39 -5.88 -3.30
C THR A 13 -9.53 -4.95 -3.71
N ASP A 14 -10.23 -5.25 -4.79
CA ASP A 14 -11.43 -4.52 -5.21
C ASP A 14 -12.51 -4.52 -4.12
N GLY A 15 -12.69 -5.63 -3.42
CA GLY A 15 -13.64 -5.76 -2.30
C GLY A 15 -13.14 -5.17 -0.97
N GLU A 16 -11.97 -5.60 -0.52
CA GLU A 16 -11.50 -5.43 0.89
C GLU A 16 -10.24 -4.56 1.02
N GLY A 17 -9.67 -4.13 -0.11
CA GLY A 17 -8.44 -3.35 -0.18
C GLY A 17 -8.64 -1.89 0.19
N SER A 18 -7.58 -1.28 0.70
CA SER A 18 -7.55 0.14 1.01
C SER A 18 -6.20 0.74 0.68
N PHE A 19 -6.21 1.83 -0.08
CA PHE A 19 -5.06 2.65 -0.40
C PHE A 19 -5.16 3.96 0.39
N ASN A 20 -4.19 4.21 1.27
CA ASN A 20 -4.21 5.36 2.16
C ASN A 20 -2.95 6.20 1.94
N LEU A 21 -3.14 7.51 1.82
CA LEU A 21 -2.08 8.50 1.90
C LEU A 21 -2.51 9.53 2.93
N ARG A 22 -1.72 9.68 4.01
CA ARG A 22 -2.08 10.51 5.17
C ARG A 22 -0.94 11.46 5.52
N PHE A 23 -1.27 12.73 5.70
CA PHE A 23 -0.34 13.71 6.24
C PHE A 23 -0.35 13.64 7.76
N ILE A 24 0.80 13.34 8.35
CA ILE A 24 1.01 13.26 9.79
C ILE A 24 1.84 14.47 10.22
N LYS A 25 1.22 15.36 10.99
CA LYS A 25 1.94 16.43 11.68
C LYS A 25 2.60 15.86 12.93
N ARG A 26 3.92 16.01 13.06
CA ARG A 26 4.65 15.62 14.27
C ARG A 26 4.93 16.87 15.12
N ALA A 27 4.90 16.69 16.44
CA ALA A 27 5.25 17.75 17.38
C ALA A 27 6.68 18.28 17.20
N THR A 28 7.56 17.48 16.60
CA THR A 28 8.95 17.84 16.25
C THR A 28 9.06 18.78 15.03
N GLY A 29 7.94 19.14 14.40
CA GLY A 29 7.91 19.97 13.19
C GLY A 29 8.23 19.21 11.89
N ARG A 30 8.71 17.96 11.98
CA ARG A 30 8.93 17.08 10.81
C ARG A 30 7.61 16.43 10.39
N ASN A 31 6.93 17.04 9.43
CA ASN A 31 5.77 16.43 8.80
C ASN A 31 6.17 15.13 8.11
N GLN A 32 5.31 14.12 8.18
CA GLN A 32 5.52 12.83 7.55
C GLN A 32 4.31 12.50 6.67
N ILE A 33 4.56 11.89 5.52
CA ILE A 33 3.49 11.30 4.70
C ILE A 33 3.49 9.80 4.97
N ASP A 34 2.39 9.30 5.55
CA ASP A 34 2.15 7.86 5.72
C ASP A 34 1.45 7.33 4.48
N VAL A 35 2.14 6.44 3.77
CA VAL A 35 1.65 5.77 2.58
C VAL A 35 1.40 4.32 2.95
N ARG A 36 0.17 3.82 2.75
CA ARG A 36 -0.21 2.49 3.21
C ARG A 36 -1.18 1.79 2.27
N PHE A 37 -0.85 0.55 1.94
CA PHE A 37 -1.79 -0.42 1.40
C PHE A 37 -2.25 -1.37 2.52
N ARG A 38 -3.54 -1.65 2.59
CA ARG A 38 -4.14 -2.52 3.61
C ARG A 38 -5.17 -3.46 2.99
N LEU A 39 -5.20 -4.70 3.46
CA LEU A 39 -6.30 -5.65 3.30
C LEU A 39 -6.76 -6.06 4.69
N THR A 40 -8.04 -5.87 5.01
CA THR A 40 -8.61 -6.24 6.32
C THR A 40 -9.57 -7.40 6.11
N GLN A 41 -9.57 -8.37 7.03
CA GLN A 41 -10.58 -9.43 7.01
C GLN A 41 -10.85 -9.97 8.41
N HIS A 42 -12.01 -10.58 8.61
CA HIS A 42 -12.39 -11.22 9.86
C HIS A 42 -11.32 -12.21 10.34
N ILE A 43 -11.18 -12.39 11.66
CA ILE A 43 -10.12 -13.20 12.27
C ILE A 43 -10.05 -14.65 11.75
N ARG A 44 -11.18 -15.20 11.31
CA ARG A 44 -11.30 -16.57 10.77
C ARG A 44 -10.50 -16.77 9.47
N ASP A 45 -10.23 -15.70 8.75
CA ASP A 45 -9.57 -15.71 7.44
C ASP A 45 -8.10 -15.29 7.52
N LEU A 46 -7.46 -15.48 8.68
CA LEU A 46 -6.02 -15.22 8.87
C LEU A 46 -5.16 -15.98 7.84
N ASN A 47 -5.54 -17.22 7.51
CA ASN A 47 -4.84 -18.02 6.52
C ASN A 47 -4.85 -17.36 5.13
N LEU A 48 -5.96 -16.72 4.75
CA LEU A 48 -6.04 -15.98 3.49
C LEU A 48 -5.07 -14.80 3.47
N LEU A 49 -5.03 -14.01 4.54
CA LEU A 49 -4.07 -12.90 4.65
C LEU A 49 -2.62 -13.39 4.61
N THR A 50 -2.33 -14.55 5.21
CA THR A 50 -1.01 -15.20 5.17
C THR A 50 -0.62 -15.57 3.74
N LEU A 51 -1.50 -16.25 3.01
CA LEU A 51 -1.27 -16.63 1.62
C LEU A 51 -1.06 -15.41 0.70
N ILE A 52 -1.81 -14.33 0.91
CA ILE A 52 -1.64 -13.08 0.16
C ILE A 52 -0.30 -12.42 0.48
N THR A 53 0.10 -12.40 1.76
CA THR A 53 1.39 -11.83 2.20
C THR A 53 2.56 -12.58 1.57
N GLU A 54 2.51 -13.92 1.57
CA GLU A 54 3.51 -14.77 0.93
C GLU A 54 3.58 -14.54 -0.58
N TYR A 55 2.42 -14.45 -1.24
CA TYR A 55 2.34 -14.19 -2.68
C TYR A 55 2.92 -12.83 -3.07
N LEU A 56 2.60 -11.78 -2.29
CA LEU A 56 3.15 -10.44 -2.48
C LEU A 56 4.65 -10.36 -2.14
N GLY A 57 5.16 -11.30 -1.33
CA GLY A 57 6.52 -11.28 -0.82
C GLY A 57 6.85 -10.00 -0.03
N CYS A 58 5.83 -9.40 0.58
CA CYS A 58 5.93 -8.20 1.40
C CYS A 58 4.66 -7.97 2.25
N GLY A 59 4.75 -7.05 3.20
CA GLY A 59 3.69 -6.71 4.13
C GLY A 59 3.83 -7.40 5.48
N LYS A 60 3.04 -6.94 6.45
CA LYS A 60 2.98 -7.51 7.80
C LYS A 60 1.53 -7.71 8.19
N ILE A 61 1.24 -8.81 8.87
CA ILE A 61 -0.08 -9.08 9.42
C ILE A 61 -0.15 -8.52 10.83
N TYR A 62 -1.21 -7.75 11.08
CA TYR A 62 -1.59 -7.25 12.39
C TYR A 62 -2.86 -7.96 12.83
N MET A 63 -2.77 -8.64 13.98
CA MET A 63 -3.92 -9.35 14.54
C MET A 63 -4.65 -8.44 15.53
N MET A 64 -5.97 -8.36 15.40
CA MET A 64 -6.84 -7.63 16.33
C MET A 64 -8.00 -8.52 16.78
N SER A 65 -8.79 -8.04 17.75
CA SER A 65 -9.83 -8.84 18.39
C SER A 65 -10.96 -9.28 17.47
N LEU A 66 -11.27 -8.52 16.41
CA LEU A 66 -12.41 -8.78 15.51
C LEU A 66 -12.02 -8.92 14.04
N ALA A 67 -10.89 -8.32 13.64
CA ALA A 67 -10.38 -8.39 12.29
C ALA A 67 -8.85 -8.33 12.28
N ASN A 68 -8.26 -9.06 11.35
CA ASN A 68 -6.84 -9.00 11.07
C ASN A 68 -6.60 -8.12 9.85
N SER A 69 -5.45 -7.47 9.77
CA SER A 69 -5.04 -6.70 8.59
C SER A 69 -3.68 -7.11 8.08
N LEU A 70 -3.57 -7.32 6.77
CA LEU A 70 -2.28 -7.24 6.07
C LEU A 70 -2.02 -5.78 5.74
N GLU A 71 -0.86 -5.26 6.15
CA GLU A 71 -0.45 -3.88 5.89
C GLU A 71 0.93 -3.82 5.24
N VAL A 72 1.03 -2.99 4.21
CA VAL A 72 2.29 -2.54 3.61
C VAL A 72 2.39 -1.04 3.84
N PHE A 73 3.34 -0.60 4.67
CA PHE A 73 3.55 0.81 5.03
C PHE A 73 4.99 1.29 4.77
N SER A 74 5.86 0.41 4.25
CA SER A 74 7.18 0.83 3.79
C SER A 74 7.03 1.53 2.45
N TYR A 75 7.36 2.82 2.41
CA TYR A 75 7.28 3.62 1.19
C TYR A 75 8.05 2.99 0.02
N SER A 76 9.28 2.54 0.27
CA SER A 76 10.11 1.84 -0.74
C SER A 76 9.41 0.61 -1.31
N VAL A 77 8.80 -0.24 -0.47
CA VAL A 77 8.06 -1.43 -0.90
C VAL A 77 6.80 -1.05 -1.69
N ILE A 78 6.07 -0.03 -1.25
CA ILE A 78 4.88 0.44 -1.96
C ILE A 78 5.25 0.89 -3.37
N ARG A 79 6.27 1.74 -3.48
CA ARG A 79 6.74 2.28 -4.75
C ARG A 79 7.30 1.22 -5.69
N THR A 80 8.04 0.25 -5.17
CA THR A 80 8.75 -0.74 -6.01
C THR A 80 7.97 -2.02 -6.27
N LYS A 81 6.97 -2.34 -5.44
CA LYS A 81 6.17 -3.57 -5.57
C LYS A 81 4.68 -3.31 -5.73
N ILE A 82 4.05 -2.61 -4.78
CA ILE A 82 2.58 -2.50 -4.73
C ILE A 82 2.03 -1.63 -5.86
N ALA A 83 2.53 -0.41 -6.02
CA ALA A 83 2.08 0.48 -7.09
C ALA A 83 2.34 -0.13 -8.48
N PRO A 84 3.54 -0.67 -8.80
CA PRO A 84 3.76 -1.34 -10.09
C PRO A 84 2.85 -2.56 -10.31
N PHE A 85 2.51 -3.31 -9.27
CA PHE A 85 1.60 -4.46 -9.38
C PHE A 85 0.21 -4.02 -9.85
N PHE A 86 -0.40 -3.06 -9.17
CA PHE A 86 -1.77 -2.59 -9.50
C PHE A 86 -1.80 -1.66 -10.71
N THR A 87 -0.68 -1.09 -11.13
CA THR A 87 -0.56 -0.43 -12.45
C THR A 87 -0.56 -1.46 -13.59
N LYS A 88 0.12 -2.60 -13.39
CA LYS A 88 0.18 -3.68 -14.39
C LYS A 88 -1.12 -4.49 -14.45
N TYR A 89 -1.74 -4.70 -13.30
CA TYR A 89 -2.99 -5.44 -13.14
C TYR A 89 -4.01 -4.53 -12.46
N PRO A 90 -4.68 -3.67 -13.23
CA PRO A 90 -5.59 -2.67 -12.69
C PRO A 90 -6.78 -3.33 -11.99
N LEU A 91 -7.25 -2.66 -10.95
CA LEU A 91 -8.52 -2.94 -10.29
C LEU A 91 -9.68 -2.71 -11.27
N GLU A 92 -10.75 -3.49 -11.14
CA GLU A 92 -11.89 -3.47 -12.07
C GLU A 92 -13.10 -2.72 -11.50
N THR A 93 -13.06 -2.29 -10.24
CA THR A 93 -14.14 -1.51 -9.60
C THR A 93 -13.81 -0.02 -9.49
N GLU A 94 -14.73 0.76 -8.93
CA GLU A 94 -14.52 2.18 -8.59
C GLU A 94 -13.27 2.42 -7.73
N LYS A 95 -12.81 1.41 -6.98
CA LYS A 95 -11.56 1.46 -6.20
C LYS A 95 -10.31 1.67 -7.07
N ALA A 96 -10.39 1.40 -8.37
CA ALA A 96 -9.34 1.76 -9.32
C ALA A 96 -9.02 3.27 -9.28
N LYS A 97 -10.02 4.13 -9.06
CA LYS A 97 -9.82 5.58 -8.91
C LYS A 97 -9.03 5.91 -7.64
N ASP A 98 -9.34 5.25 -6.52
CA ASP A 98 -8.58 5.39 -5.28
C ASP A 98 -7.11 5.00 -5.48
N PHE A 99 -6.86 3.90 -6.19
CA PHE A 99 -5.51 3.47 -6.54
C PHE A 99 -4.79 4.48 -7.44
N ILE A 100 -5.46 5.06 -8.44
CA ILE A 100 -4.86 6.07 -9.32
C ILE A 100 -4.40 7.29 -8.50
N TYR A 101 -5.24 7.83 -7.62
CA TYR A 101 -4.86 8.96 -6.77
C TYR A 101 -3.75 8.59 -5.79
N PHE A 102 -3.80 7.38 -5.23
CA PHE A 102 -2.74 6.86 -4.38
C PHE A 102 -1.40 6.77 -5.12
N SER A 103 -1.39 6.21 -6.33
CA SER A 103 -0.17 6.08 -7.15
C SER A 103 0.40 7.45 -7.52
N GLN A 104 -0.44 8.42 -7.87
CA GLN A 104 0.01 9.80 -8.10
C GLN A 104 0.63 10.41 -6.84
N GLY A 105 0.00 10.18 -5.69
CA GLY A 105 0.52 10.62 -4.40
C GLY A 105 1.87 10.00 -4.05
N VAL A 106 2.10 8.72 -4.35
CA VAL A 106 3.41 8.05 -4.19
C VAL A 106 4.49 8.77 -5.00
N GLU A 107 4.23 9.12 -6.26
CA GLU A 107 5.19 9.84 -7.09
C GLU A 107 5.51 11.25 -6.55
N ILE A 108 4.49 11.96 -6.05
CA ILE A 108 4.67 13.29 -5.44
C ILE A 108 5.56 13.20 -4.19
N VAL A 109 5.36 12.18 -3.34
CA VAL A 109 6.21 11.96 -2.15
C VAL A 109 7.68 11.80 -2.56
N GLN A 110 7.95 11.05 -3.64
CA GLN A 110 9.31 10.88 -4.14
C GLN A 110 9.96 12.21 -4.51
N ILE A 111 9.22 13.06 -5.22
CA ILE A 111 9.73 14.37 -5.67
C ILE A 111 10.05 15.25 -4.46
N VAL A 112 9.17 15.29 -3.44
CA VAL A 112 9.41 16.07 -2.22
C VAL A 112 10.67 15.61 -1.48
N GLU A 113 10.86 14.28 -1.31
CA GLU A 113 12.07 13.73 -0.69
C GLU A 113 13.34 14.14 -1.46
N ILE A 114 13.33 14.08 -2.80
CA ILE A 114 14.46 14.49 -3.63
C ILE A 114 14.77 15.98 -3.46
N VAL A 115 13.76 16.85 -3.47
CA VAL A 115 13.96 18.31 -3.31
C VAL A 115 14.54 18.64 -1.94
N GLU A 116 14.12 17.95 -0.88
CA GLU A 116 14.69 18.15 0.47
C GLU A 116 16.16 17.73 0.53
N ILE A 117 16.55 16.62 -0.12
CA ILE A 117 17.95 16.17 -0.18
C ILE A 117 18.83 17.18 -0.94
N VAL A 118 18.41 17.62 -2.13
CA VAL A 118 19.17 18.57 -2.94
C VAL A 118 19.38 19.91 -2.21
N LYS A 119 18.41 20.36 -1.43
CA LYS A 119 18.57 21.58 -0.61
C LYS A 119 19.66 21.44 0.46
N ILE A 120 19.90 20.25 0.99
CA ILE A 120 20.93 20.00 2.01
C ILE A 120 22.32 19.97 1.36
N GLU A 121 22.47 19.44 0.15
CA GLU A 121 23.76 19.30 -0.54
C GLU A 121 24.33 20.61 -1.09
N ILE A 122 23.52 21.67 -1.20
CA ILE A 122 23.92 22.97 -1.75
C ILE A 122 24.33 23.98 -0.64
N ILE A 123 24.24 23.58 0.64
CA ILE A 123 24.61 24.38 1.82
C ILE A 123 25.93 23.85 2.39
#